data_AF-A0A3M2A0E4-F1
#
_entry.id   AF-A0A3M2A0E4-F1
#
_cell.length_a   1.000
_cell.length_b   1.000
_cell.length_c   1.000
_cell.angle_alpha   90.00
_cell.angle_beta   90.00
_cell.angle_gamma   90.00
#
_symmetry.space_group_name_H-M   'P 1'
#
loop_
_entity.id
_entity.type
_entity.pdbx_description
1 polymer ?
#
loop_
_entity_poly.entity_id
_entity_poly.type
_entity_poly.pdbx_seq_one_letter_code
_entity_poly.pdbx_strand_id
1 'polypeptide(L)'
;MKDKKSVLKALNEKAKAIEALAEGEEATARALQEGPPGMPAGCTTVFDTGWETNPRPTYPVGNCQASARDFPGCAGDCWWPAQVPDGLTNHPDFDKQCPSVARDWRKLQYD
;
A
#
# COMPACT_ATOMS: atom_id res chain seq x y z
N MET A 1 -8.97 -23.04 29.29
CA MET A 1 -8.62 -24.01 28.24
C MET A 1 -7.23 -23.65 27.73
N LYS A 2 -6.20 -24.48 27.98
CA LYS A 2 -4.85 -24.23 27.47
C LYS A 2 -4.79 -24.68 26.01
N ASP A 3 -4.44 -23.75 25.13
CA ASP A 3 -4.25 -23.97 23.71
C ASP A 3 -3.24 -25.09 23.44
N LYS A 4 -3.71 -26.23 22.94
CA LYS A 4 -2.87 -27.22 22.27
C LYS A 4 -2.57 -26.71 20.86
N LYS A 5 -1.67 -25.74 20.72
CA LYS A 5 -0.94 -25.59 19.45
C LYS A 5 0.09 -26.71 19.42
N SER A 6 -0.14 -27.72 18.59
CA SER A 6 0.85 -28.74 18.28
C SER A 6 2.09 -28.06 17.72
N VAL A 7 3.08 -27.85 18.58
CA VAL A 7 4.38 -27.28 18.23
C VAL A 7 5.01 -28.25 17.23
N LEU A 8 5.15 -27.79 15.98
CA LEU A 8 5.94 -28.50 14.97
C LEU A 8 7.32 -28.78 15.57
N LYS A 9 7.80 -30.02 15.46
CA LYS A 9 9.11 -30.44 15.99
C LYS A 9 10.00 -30.87 14.84
N ALA A 10 11.25 -30.42 14.83
CA ALA A 10 12.25 -30.94 13.92
C ALA A 10 12.41 -32.46 14.04
N LEU A 11 12.34 -33.16 12.90
CA LEU A 11 12.47 -34.62 12.83
C LEU A 11 13.86 -35.08 12.37
N ASN A 12 14.60 -34.25 11.62
CA ASN A 12 15.93 -34.58 11.11
C ASN A 12 16.97 -33.54 11.56
N GLU A 13 18.25 -33.90 11.44
CA GLU A 13 19.37 -33.05 11.90
C GLU A 13 19.41 -31.69 11.20
N LYS A 14 19.01 -31.62 9.92
CA LYS A 14 18.92 -30.35 9.18
C LYS A 14 17.83 -29.44 9.75
N ALA A 15 16.67 -30.00 10.09
CA ALA A 15 15.58 -29.26 10.69
C ALA A 15 15.94 -28.76 12.10
N LYS A 16 16.65 -29.58 12.89
CA LYS A 16 17.17 -29.15 14.20
C LYS A 16 18.17 -28.02 14.07
N ALA A 17 19.05 -28.06 13.06
CA ALA A 17 19.97 -26.98 12.78
C ALA A 17 19.25 -25.68 12.37
N ILE A 18 18.14 -25.75 11.63
CA ILE A 18 17.31 -24.58 11.30
C ILE A 18 16.62 -24.01 12.56
N GLU A 19 16.07 -24.87 13.43
CA GLU A 19 15.48 -24.42 14.71
C GLU A 19 16.53 -23.72 15.60
N ALA A 20 17.74 -24.28 15.71
CA ALA A 20 18.83 -23.67 16.46
C ALA A 20 19.32 -22.34 15.88
N LEU A 21 19.23 -22.15 14.56
CA LEU A 21 19.52 -20.86 13.92
C LEU A 21 18.42 -19.83 14.17
N ALA A 22 17.17 -20.28 14.34
CA ALA A 22 16.02 -19.43 14.64
C ALA A 22 15.89 -19.10 16.14
N GLU A 23 16.64 -19.77 17.03
CA GLU A 23 16.64 -19.47 18.47
C GLU A 23 17.17 -18.05 18.71
N GLY A 24 16.30 -17.18 19.25
CA GLY A 24 16.63 -15.78 19.49
C GLY A 24 16.41 -14.85 18.30
N GLU A 25 15.86 -15.35 17.18
CA GLU A 25 15.34 -14.47 16.13
C GLU A 25 14.10 -13.74 16.64
N GLU A 26 14.20 -12.42 16.73
CA GLU A 26 13.05 -11.54 16.92
C GLU A 26 12.28 -11.41 15.61
N ALA A 27 10.96 -11.21 15.69
CA ALA A 27 10.14 -10.96 14.53
C ALA A 27 10.61 -9.68 13.82
N THR A 28 11.36 -9.83 12.72
CA THR A 28 11.91 -8.71 11.94
C THR A 28 10.86 -8.06 11.03
N ALA A 29 9.84 -8.82 10.64
CA ALA A 29 8.70 -8.37 9.87
C ALA A 29 7.43 -8.53 10.69
N ARG A 30 6.70 -7.42 10.89
CA ARG A 30 5.34 -7.40 11.42
C ARG A 30 4.39 -6.94 10.33
N ALA A 31 3.12 -7.34 10.39
CA ALA A 31 2.16 -6.75 9.47
C ALA A 31 2.12 -5.23 9.74
N LEU A 32 2.16 -4.43 8.68
CA LEU A 32 2.13 -2.96 8.80
C LEU A 32 0.91 -2.47 9.59
N GLN A 33 -0.15 -3.27 9.62
CA GLN A 33 -1.39 -3.00 10.36
C GLN A 33 -1.29 -3.28 11.87
N GLU A 34 -0.31 -4.05 12.34
CA GLU A 34 -0.18 -4.48 13.75
C GLU A 34 0.65 -3.52 14.61
N GLY A 35 1.32 -2.52 14.02
CA GLY A 35 2.17 -1.56 14.73
C GLY A 35 1.66 -0.12 14.61
N PRO A 36 1.74 0.72 15.67
CA PRO A 36 1.48 2.14 15.55
C PRO A 36 2.54 2.85 14.69
N PRO A 37 2.15 3.78 13.80
CA PRO A 37 0.79 4.07 13.38
C PRO A 37 0.27 2.97 12.44
N GLY A 38 -0.87 2.36 12.77
CA GLY A 38 -1.55 1.44 11.86
C GLY A 38 -2.02 2.21 10.62
N MET A 39 -2.06 1.54 9.47
CA MET A 39 -2.54 2.16 8.24
C MET A 39 -3.98 2.68 8.40
N PRO A 40 -4.27 3.96 8.08
CA PRO A 40 -5.62 4.50 8.21
C PRO A 40 -6.62 3.78 7.30
N ALA A 41 -7.81 3.50 7.83
CA ALA A 41 -8.90 2.97 7.02
C ALA A 41 -9.28 3.98 5.92
N GLY A 42 -9.43 3.49 4.69
CA GLY A 42 -9.73 4.31 3.51
C GLY A 42 -8.51 4.71 2.68
N CYS A 43 -7.29 4.58 3.21
CA CYS A 43 -6.06 4.82 2.44
C CYS A 43 -5.59 3.57 1.73
N THR A 44 -4.82 3.74 0.66
CA THR A 44 -4.16 2.62 -0.02
C THR A 44 -3.01 2.05 0.81
N THR A 45 -2.82 0.73 0.72
CA THR A 45 -1.62 0.02 1.23
C THR A 45 -0.68 -0.43 0.11
N VAL A 46 -1.01 -0.11 -1.15
CA VAL A 46 -0.19 -0.38 -2.33
C VAL A 46 0.74 0.80 -2.57
N PHE A 47 2.02 0.65 -2.24
CA PHE A 47 3.01 1.74 -2.25
C PHE A 47 3.93 1.73 -3.47
N ASP A 48 3.38 1.88 -4.66
CA ASP A 48 4.19 2.35 -5.80
C ASP A 48 4.34 3.87 -5.68
N THR A 49 5.24 4.29 -4.78
CA THR A 49 5.26 5.59 -4.10
C THR A 49 4.09 5.85 -3.13
N GLY A 50 2.84 5.58 -3.53
CA GLY A 50 1.62 5.72 -2.72
C GLY A 50 0.76 6.95 -3.05
N TRP A 51 -0.49 7.00 -2.53
CA TRP A 51 -1.43 8.10 -2.79
C TRP A 51 -1.55 9.09 -1.63
N GLU A 52 -2.09 8.67 -0.49
CA GLU A 52 -2.23 9.53 0.70
C GLU A 52 -0.93 9.63 1.50
N THR A 53 -0.20 8.53 1.55
CA THR A 53 1.06 8.41 2.26
C THR A 53 2.03 7.55 1.46
N ASN A 54 3.29 7.57 1.88
CA ASN A 54 4.33 6.73 1.34
C ASN A 54 4.90 5.85 2.47
N PRO A 55 5.62 4.76 2.14
CA PRO A 55 6.12 3.82 3.15
C PRO A 55 7.29 4.39 3.96
N ARG A 56 7.73 5.63 3.72
CA ARG A 56 8.81 6.27 4.47
C ARG A 56 8.20 7.06 5.65
N PRO A 57 8.55 6.70 6.90
CA PRO A 57 7.90 7.25 8.10
C PRO A 57 8.24 8.72 8.40
N THR A 58 9.17 9.34 7.67
CA THR A 58 9.75 10.64 8.05
C THR A 58 9.53 11.76 7.03
N TYR A 59 9.00 11.49 5.84
CA TYR A 59 8.85 12.51 4.80
C TYR A 59 7.70 12.24 3.83
N PRO A 60 6.95 13.27 3.37
CA PRO A 60 6.02 13.13 2.25
C PRO A 60 6.72 13.03 0.87
N VAL A 61 8.05 13.08 0.80
CA VAL A 61 8.82 13.10 -0.46
C VAL A 61 8.88 11.77 -1.23
N GLY A 62 8.10 10.77 -0.83
CA GLY A 62 7.89 9.57 -1.65
C GLY A 62 6.92 9.82 -2.80
N ASN A 63 5.84 10.57 -2.55
CA ASN A 63 4.78 10.80 -3.54
C ASN A 63 5.18 11.93 -4.49
N CYS A 64 4.59 11.88 -5.68
CA CYS A 64 4.71 12.93 -6.69
C CYS A 64 4.42 14.33 -6.15
N GLN A 65 5.31 15.28 -6.46
CA GLN A 65 5.17 16.70 -6.11
C GLN A 65 4.94 17.52 -7.40
N ALA A 66 3.75 18.07 -7.63
CA ALA A 66 2.49 17.90 -6.90
C ALA A 66 1.74 16.61 -7.30
N SER A 67 0.79 16.17 -6.48
CA SER A 67 -0.10 15.02 -6.77
C SER A 67 -0.85 15.14 -8.10
N ALA A 68 -1.12 16.37 -8.55
CA ALA A 68 -1.71 16.64 -9.86
C ALA A 68 -0.89 16.11 -11.05
N ARG A 69 0.43 15.89 -10.89
CA ARG A 69 1.28 15.27 -11.93
C ARG A 69 1.12 13.75 -11.99
N ASP A 70 0.74 13.14 -10.89
CA ASP A 70 0.56 11.70 -10.75
C ASP A 70 -0.85 11.26 -11.14
N PHE A 71 -1.83 12.14 -10.86
CA PHE A 71 -3.25 11.88 -11.05
C PHE A 71 -3.59 11.21 -12.40
N PRO A 72 -3.10 11.69 -13.57
CA PRO A 72 -3.45 11.05 -14.85
C PRO A 72 -2.92 9.62 -14.98
N GLY A 73 -1.75 9.31 -14.41
CA GLY A 73 -1.21 7.95 -14.39
C GLY A 73 -2.01 7.04 -13.47
N CYS A 74 -2.31 7.51 -12.26
CA CYS A 74 -3.13 6.77 -11.31
C CYS A 74 -4.55 6.50 -11.83
N ALA A 75 -5.16 7.51 -12.46
CA ALA A 75 -6.50 7.43 -13.00
C ALA A 75 -6.55 6.59 -14.26
N GLY A 76 -5.68 6.85 -15.25
CA GLY A 76 -5.68 6.17 -16.54
C GLY A 76 -5.51 4.66 -16.45
N ASP A 77 -4.55 4.21 -15.63
CA ASP A 77 -4.24 2.78 -15.46
C ASP A 77 -4.95 2.13 -14.27
N CYS A 78 -5.83 2.88 -13.59
CA CYS A 78 -6.64 2.38 -12.46
C CYS A 78 -5.80 1.81 -11.33
N TRP A 79 -4.74 2.53 -10.97
CA TRP A 79 -3.74 2.05 -10.03
C TRP A 79 -4.25 2.01 -8.59
N TRP A 80 -5.01 3.03 -8.19
CA TRP A 80 -5.68 3.14 -6.89
C TRP A 80 -7.17 3.45 -7.06
N PRO A 81 -7.96 2.52 -7.61
CA PRO A 81 -9.34 2.79 -8.05
C PRO A 81 -10.32 3.06 -6.89
N ALA A 82 -9.93 2.76 -5.65
CA ALA A 82 -10.70 3.12 -4.46
C ALA A 82 -10.48 4.59 -4.02
N GLN A 83 -9.39 5.22 -4.48
CA GLN A 83 -8.97 6.57 -4.09
C GLN A 83 -9.05 7.58 -5.24
N VAL A 84 -8.84 7.11 -6.48
CA VAL A 84 -8.73 7.90 -7.71
C VAL A 84 -9.72 7.33 -8.72
N PRO A 85 -10.42 8.17 -9.52
CA PRO A 85 -11.30 7.67 -10.57
C PRO A 85 -10.56 6.73 -11.53
N ASP A 86 -11.15 5.56 -11.73
CA ASP A 86 -10.73 4.56 -12.69
C ASP A 86 -11.06 5.04 -14.12
N GLY A 87 -10.05 5.43 -14.88
CA GLY A 87 -10.15 5.87 -16.27
C GLY A 87 -10.16 4.76 -17.32
N LEU A 88 -10.05 3.49 -16.92
CA LEU A 88 -10.00 2.36 -17.84
C LEU A 88 -11.39 1.74 -18.05
N THR A 89 -12.24 1.78 -17.03
CA THR A 89 -13.53 1.08 -16.97
C THR A 89 -14.67 1.98 -16.48
N ASN A 90 -14.55 2.61 -15.32
CA ASN A 90 -15.69 3.26 -14.64
C ASN A 90 -15.86 4.74 -15.04
N HIS A 91 -14.76 5.44 -15.30
CA HIS A 91 -14.71 6.87 -15.62
C HIS A 91 -13.82 7.15 -16.85
N PRO A 92 -14.08 6.52 -18.01
CA PRO A 92 -13.19 6.63 -19.19
C PRO A 92 -13.05 8.04 -19.78
N ASP A 93 -13.95 8.95 -19.40
CA ASP A 93 -14.00 10.33 -19.90
C ASP A 93 -13.50 11.36 -18.86
N PHE A 94 -12.79 10.93 -17.80
CA PHE A 94 -12.30 11.84 -16.76
C PHE A 94 -11.35 12.92 -17.31
N ASP A 95 -10.54 12.57 -18.30
CA ASP A 95 -9.54 13.45 -18.92
C ASP A 95 -10.17 14.51 -19.84
N LYS A 96 -11.30 14.18 -20.48
CA LYS A 96 -12.09 15.14 -21.30
C LYS A 96 -12.61 16.30 -20.46
N GLN A 97 -12.97 16.04 -19.21
CA GLN A 97 -13.45 17.06 -18.27
C GLN A 97 -12.31 17.92 -17.72
N CYS A 98 -11.11 17.35 -17.57
CA CYS A 98 -9.93 18.02 -17.04
C CYS A 98 -8.67 17.71 -17.87
N PRO A 99 -8.51 18.29 -19.09
CA PRO A 99 -7.37 17.99 -19.96
C PRO A 99 -6.01 18.39 -19.38
N SER A 100 -6.01 19.27 -18.38
CA SER A 100 -4.81 19.77 -17.71
C SER A 100 -5.03 19.76 -16.20
N VAL A 101 -4.88 18.60 -15.55
CA VAL A 101 -5.04 18.47 -14.10
C VAL A 101 -4.17 19.47 -13.33
N ALA A 102 -2.96 19.76 -13.81
CA ALA A 102 -2.08 20.76 -13.20
C ALA A 102 -2.69 22.17 -13.10
N ARG A 103 -3.65 22.54 -13.95
CA ARG A 103 -4.31 23.85 -13.98
C ARG A 103 -5.78 23.80 -13.57
N ASP A 104 -6.47 22.76 -14.01
CA ASP A 104 -7.93 22.63 -14.00
C ASP A 104 -8.43 21.63 -12.96
N TRP A 105 -7.60 21.19 -12.00
CA TRP A 105 -7.95 20.14 -11.02
C TRP A 105 -9.30 20.34 -10.30
N ARG A 106 -9.77 21.59 -10.15
CA ARG A 106 -11.06 21.91 -9.54
C ARG A 106 -12.27 21.49 -10.37
N LYS A 107 -12.07 21.14 -11.65
CA LYS A 107 -13.11 20.67 -12.57
C LYS A 107 -13.26 19.14 -12.54
N LEU A 108 -12.40 18.42 -11.83
CA LEU A 108 -12.53 16.97 -11.70
C LEU A 108 -13.86 16.63 -11.02
N GLN A 109 -14.70 15.88 -11.73
CA GLN A 109 -15.94 15.29 -11.22
C GLN A 109 -15.85 13.77 -11.43
N TYR A 110 -16.14 13.01 -10.38
CA TYR A 110 -15.99 11.55 -10.35
C TYR A 110 -16.97 10.87 -9.39
N ASP A 111 -18.10 11.55 -9.15
CA ASP A 111 -19.30 11.10 -8.45
C ASP A 111 -20.20 10.20 -9.30
#